data_AF-A0A194R052-F1
#
_entry.id   AF-A0A194R052-F1
#
_cell.length_a   1.000
_cell.length_b   1.000
_cell.length_c   1.000
_cell.angle_alpha   90.00
_cell.angle_beta   90.00
_cell.angle_gamma   90.00
#
_symmetry.space_group_name_H-M   'P 1'
#
loop_
_entity.id
_entity.type
_entity.pdbx_description
1 polymer ?
#
loop_
_entity_poly.entity_id
_entity_poly.type
_entity_poly.pdbx_seq_one_letter_code
_entity_poly.pdbx_strand_id
1 'polypeptide(L)'
;MDQWVTAASALLAFLLYYNTLDAGFVYDDRRAILSNPDVIGHTPIKALFENDFWGTPLTDPGSHGSYRPLCVASYRLNYALSGFKPWSYHFLNILFHSVATALVVTTARRLLPAYCTRVGSAVAGLSFAAHPIHTEAVAGVVGRADLAACNFFLLSFLLYCEHSRLRNEHQRKPCRHITKDLTHRQLSINVQILRFSCHGFFEQIATNFRKLLKASKIGTPVLKTCDVDSGTLKLKKCQCNSDVSAYSYELMQWFTLAGTLLFATAATLCKEPGIMVVPLCILYDLLRDTRHDESSLKGALCIATSARTAASCAASCSTIPLSPLNNM
;
A
#
# COMPACT_ATOMS: atom_id res chain seq x y z
N MET A 1 22.61 -2.07 3.91
CA MET A 1 22.81 -2.26 2.45
C MET A 1 21.60 -1.79 1.66
N ASP A 2 20.37 -2.13 2.07
CA ASP A 2 19.19 -1.93 1.22
C ASP A 2 18.80 -0.46 0.97
N GLN A 3 19.17 0.46 1.87
CA GLN A 3 18.97 1.91 1.66
C GLN A 3 19.88 2.48 0.57
N TRP A 4 21.10 1.92 0.41
CA TRP A 4 22.04 2.36 -0.62
C TRP A 4 21.53 2.04 -2.03
N VAL A 5 20.82 0.92 -2.21
CA VAL A 5 20.21 0.58 -3.51
C VAL A 5 19.17 1.62 -3.91
N THR A 6 18.29 2.00 -2.97
CA THR A 6 17.27 3.03 -3.22
C THR A 6 17.92 4.37 -3.55
N ALA A 7 18.92 4.80 -2.77
CA ALA A 7 19.63 6.04 -2.99
C ALA A 7 20.41 6.04 -4.31
N ALA A 8 21.10 4.94 -4.64
CA ALA A 8 21.87 4.80 -5.86
C ALA A 8 20.98 4.79 -7.12
N SER A 9 19.86 4.07 -7.12
CA SER A 9 18.92 4.11 -8.25
C SER A 9 18.31 5.49 -8.44
N ALA A 10 17.90 6.17 -7.35
CA ALA A 10 17.34 7.52 -7.43
C ALA A 10 18.37 8.57 -7.90
N LEU A 11 19.63 8.43 -7.46
CA LEU A 11 20.73 9.26 -7.92
C LEU A 11 21.04 9.00 -9.39
N LEU A 12 21.06 7.74 -9.84
CA LEU A 12 21.23 7.41 -11.25
C LEU A 12 20.12 8.04 -12.11
N ALA A 13 18.86 7.93 -11.69
CA ALA A 13 17.73 8.59 -12.36
C ALA A 13 17.93 10.11 -12.46
N PHE A 14 18.47 10.75 -11.41
CA PHE A 14 18.79 12.17 -11.44
C PHE A 14 19.89 12.50 -12.45
N LEU A 15 21.01 11.78 -12.37
CA LEU A 15 22.19 12.04 -13.21
C LEU A 15 21.92 11.81 -14.70
N LEU A 16 21.11 10.81 -15.06
CA LEU A 16 20.77 10.52 -16.46
C LEU A 16 19.96 11.63 -17.14
N TYR A 17 19.16 12.37 -16.37
CA TYR A 17 18.33 13.46 -16.89
C TYR A 17 18.83 14.84 -16.47
N TYR A 18 19.98 14.94 -15.81
CA TYR A 18 20.57 16.23 -15.40
C TYR A 18 20.75 17.19 -16.59
N ASN A 19 21.05 16.65 -17.77
CA ASN A 19 21.19 17.41 -19.01
C ASN A 19 19.91 18.15 -19.44
N THR A 20 18.72 17.80 -18.93
CA THR A 20 17.47 18.49 -19.26
C THR A 20 17.31 19.81 -18.52
N LEU A 21 18.13 20.09 -17.50
CA LEU A 21 18.06 21.37 -16.76
C LEU A 21 18.34 22.59 -17.63
N ASP A 22 19.18 22.44 -18.66
CA ASP A 22 19.50 23.48 -19.64
C ASP A 22 18.54 23.50 -20.85
N ALA A 23 17.54 22.61 -20.88
CA ALA A 23 16.56 22.55 -21.96
C ALA A 23 15.46 23.61 -21.80
N GLY A 24 14.90 24.06 -22.94
CA GLY A 24 13.77 24.98 -22.99
C GLY A 24 12.41 24.29 -22.86
N PHE A 25 11.34 25.08 -22.99
CA PHE A 25 9.98 24.57 -23.18
C PHE A 25 9.76 24.17 -24.65
N VAL A 26 9.23 22.97 -24.87
CA VAL A 26 9.06 22.40 -26.22
C VAL A 26 7.65 21.85 -26.42
N TYR A 27 7.18 21.82 -27.67
CA TYR A 27 5.89 21.24 -28.06
C TYR A 27 4.72 21.68 -27.16
N ASP A 28 4.10 20.73 -26.47
CA ASP A 28 2.92 20.88 -25.63
C ASP A 28 3.15 21.80 -24.42
N ASP A 29 4.40 21.97 -23.97
CA ASP A 29 4.74 22.87 -22.88
C ASP A 29 4.27 24.31 -23.16
N ARG A 30 4.29 24.72 -24.43
CA ARG A 30 3.85 26.06 -24.83
C ARG A 30 2.39 26.28 -24.49
N ARG A 31 1.52 25.32 -24.82
CA ARG A 31 0.08 25.45 -24.57
C ARG A 31 -0.27 25.17 -23.11
N ALA A 32 0.30 24.10 -22.54
CA ALA A 32 -0.04 23.66 -21.19
C ALA A 32 0.49 24.59 -20.09
N ILE A 33 1.59 25.32 -20.35
CA ILE A 33 2.29 26.12 -19.35
C ILE A 33 2.36 27.59 -19.77
N LEU A 34 2.95 27.90 -20.92
CA LEU A 34 3.27 29.29 -21.28
C LEU A 34 2.04 30.12 -21.63
N SER A 35 1.04 29.54 -22.29
CA SER A 35 -0.20 30.23 -22.66
C SER A 35 -1.39 29.87 -21.78
N ASN A 36 -1.19 29.08 -20.72
CA ASN A 36 -2.29 28.61 -19.89
C ASN A 36 -2.63 29.65 -18.80
N PRO A 37 -3.82 30.29 -18.84
CA PRO A 37 -4.19 31.33 -17.88
C PRO A 37 -4.31 30.80 -16.44
N ASP A 38 -4.57 29.50 -16.26
CA ASP A 38 -4.63 28.86 -14.95
C ASP A 38 -3.26 28.72 -14.30
N VAL A 39 -2.22 28.54 -15.11
CA VAL A 39 -0.82 28.46 -14.64
C VAL A 39 -0.28 29.83 -14.26
N ILE A 40 -0.58 30.85 -15.07
CA ILE A 40 -0.13 32.23 -14.85
C ILE A 40 -0.85 32.87 -13.65
N GLY A 41 -2.00 32.31 -13.26
CA GLY A 41 -2.77 32.75 -12.12
C GLY A 41 -3.73 33.90 -12.44
N HIS A 42 -4.04 34.12 -13.71
CA HIS A 42 -5.07 35.08 -14.14
C HIS A 42 -6.49 34.60 -13.79
N THR A 43 -6.67 33.31 -13.56
CA THR A 43 -7.94 32.71 -13.11
C THR A 43 -7.92 32.42 -11.61
N PRO A 44 -9.08 32.41 -10.93
CA PRO A 44 -9.17 31.98 -9.53
C PRO A 44 -8.80 30.50 -9.37
N ILE A 45 -8.40 30.08 -8.17
CA ILE A 45 -8.02 28.68 -7.89
C ILE A 45 -9.16 27.69 -8.22
N LYS A 46 -10.41 28.11 -8.09
CA LYS A 46 -11.58 27.31 -8.45
C LYS A 46 -11.58 26.89 -9.93
N ALA A 47 -11.06 27.74 -10.81
CA ALA A 47 -11.02 27.49 -12.25
C ALA A 47 -10.20 26.25 -12.61
N LEU A 48 -9.20 25.87 -11.80
CA LEU A 48 -8.42 24.65 -12.02
C LEU A 48 -9.30 23.38 -12.03
N PHE A 49 -10.45 23.40 -11.37
CA PHE A 49 -11.41 22.28 -11.32
C PHE A 49 -12.52 22.39 -12.36
N GLU A 50 -12.58 23.49 -13.11
CA GLU A 50 -13.61 23.76 -14.14
C GLU A 50 -13.02 23.72 -15.55
N ASN A 51 -11.70 23.89 -15.67
CA ASN A 51 -10.95 23.87 -16.92
C ASN A 51 -10.22 22.53 -17.14
N ASP A 52 -9.94 22.25 -18.40
CA ASP A 52 -9.05 21.17 -18.80
C ASP A 52 -7.57 21.53 -18.56
N PHE A 53 -6.70 20.54 -18.76
CA PHE A 53 -5.24 20.65 -18.62
C PHE A 53 -4.61 21.81 -19.40
N TRP A 54 -5.27 22.29 -20.46
CA TRP A 54 -4.77 23.34 -21.34
C TRP A 54 -5.34 24.73 -20.99
N GLY A 55 -6.16 24.83 -19.94
CA GLY A 55 -6.79 26.07 -19.48
C GLY A 55 -8.06 26.43 -20.24
N THR A 56 -8.70 25.47 -20.93
CA THR A 56 -9.98 25.67 -21.62
C THR A 56 -11.12 25.14 -20.74
N PRO A 57 -12.24 25.87 -20.56
CA PRO A 57 -13.37 25.36 -19.77
C PRO A 57 -13.86 24.00 -20.26
N LEU A 58 -14.11 23.05 -19.34
CA LEU A 58 -14.56 21.69 -19.70
C LEU A 58 -15.91 21.65 -20.42
N THR A 59 -16.73 22.69 -20.24
CA THR A 59 -18.02 22.84 -20.91
C THR A 59 -17.89 23.35 -22.35
N ASP A 60 -16.70 23.81 -22.75
CA ASP A 60 -16.45 24.31 -24.10
C ASP A 60 -16.37 23.14 -25.10
N PRO A 61 -17.10 23.19 -26.24
CA PRO A 61 -17.02 22.17 -27.29
C PRO A 61 -15.61 21.96 -27.86
N GLY A 62 -14.74 22.98 -27.77
CA GLY A 62 -13.33 22.93 -28.18
C GLY A 62 -12.36 22.45 -27.09
N SER A 63 -12.86 22.09 -25.90
CA SER A 63 -12.03 21.52 -24.84
C SER A 63 -11.46 20.17 -25.27
N HIS A 64 -10.23 19.90 -24.88
CA HIS A 64 -9.64 18.57 -25.04
C HIS A 64 -10.28 17.55 -24.07
N GLY A 65 -10.97 18.02 -23.02
CA GLY A 65 -11.59 17.17 -22.00
C GLY A 65 -10.59 16.52 -21.04
N SER A 66 -9.28 16.78 -21.18
CA SER A 66 -8.24 16.21 -20.32
C SER A 66 -8.27 16.86 -18.94
N TYR A 67 -8.81 16.18 -17.95
CA TYR A 67 -8.99 16.72 -16.59
C TYR A 67 -7.79 16.39 -15.68
N ARG A 68 -6.95 17.39 -15.36
CA ARG A 68 -5.70 17.21 -14.59
C ARG A 68 -5.41 18.36 -13.60
N PRO A 69 -6.35 18.69 -12.70
CA PRO A 69 -6.28 19.89 -11.86
C PRO A 69 -5.03 19.93 -10.97
N LEU A 70 -4.58 18.78 -10.45
CA LEU A 70 -3.38 18.75 -9.58
C LEU A 70 -2.10 19.01 -10.36
N CYS A 71 -2.02 18.55 -11.61
CA CYS A 71 -0.86 18.83 -12.45
C CYS A 71 -0.79 20.33 -12.78
N VAL A 72 -1.92 20.94 -13.17
CA VAL A 72 -1.99 22.39 -13.45
C VAL A 72 -1.69 23.20 -12.19
N ALA A 73 -2.19 22.77 -11.02
CA ALA A 73 -1.87 23.40 -9.73
C ALA A 73 -0.36 23.37 -9.44
N SER A 74 0.31 22.25 -9.76
CA SER A 74 1.76 22.14 -9.60
C SER A 74 2.52 23.11 -10.51
N TYR A 75 2.05 23.35 -11.75
CA TYR A 75 2.64 24.35 -12.65
C TYR A 75 2.38 25.76 -12.15
N ARG A 76 1.17 26.06 -11.65
CA ARG A 76 0.84 27.36 -11.07
C ARG A 76 1.73 27.69 -9.87
N LEU A 77 1.94 26.71 -8.99
CA LEU A 77 2.87 26.86 -7.86
C LEU A 77 4.31 27.05 -8.35
N ASN A 78 4.76 26.27 -9.34
CA ASN A 78 6.08 26.42 -9.93
C ASN A 78 6.27 27.82 -10.53
N TYR A 79 5.27 28.32 -11.27
CA TYR A 79 5.28 29.65 -11.86
C TYR A 79 5.34 30.74 -10.79
N ALA A 80 4.59 30.61 -9.70
CA ALA A 80 4.64 31.55 -8.58
C ALA A 80 6.03 31.63 -7.91
N LEU A 81 6.81 30.55 -7.95
CA LEU A 81 8.14 30.47 -7.32
C LEU A 81 9.28 30.94 -8.24
N SER A 82 9.23 30.59 -9.52
CA SER A 82 10.36 30.80 -10.45
C SER A 82 10.00 31.47 -11.78
N GLY A 83 8.73 31.83 -11.98
CA GLY A 83 8.23 32.32 -13.27
C GLY A 83 8.43 31.28 -14.38
N PHE A 84 8.64 31.73 -15.61
CA PHE A 84 8.91 30.85 -16.76
C PHE A 84 10.38 30.44 -16.91
N LYS A 85 11.09 30.16 -15.80
CA LYS A 85 12.48 29.66 -15.86
C LYS A 85 12.48 28.14 -16.10
N PRO A 86 12.84 27.64 -17.30
CA PRO A 86 12.65 26.24 -17.68
C PRO A 86 13.36 25.24 -16.76
N TRP A 87 14.58 25.58 -16.32
CA TRP A 87 15.38 24.72 -15.44
C TRP A 87 14.61 24.26 -14.20
N SER A 88 13.77 25.12 -13.62
CA SER A 88 13.01 24.81 -12.40
C SER A 88 11.92 23.76 -12.66
N TYR A 89 11.37 23.76 -13.87
CA TYR A 89 10.33 22.82 -14.25
C TYR A 89 10.91 21.44 -14.55
N HIS A 90 12.02 21.41 -15.29
CA HIS A 90 12.81 20.21 -15.55
C HIS A 90 13.32 19.61 -14.24
N PHE A 91 13.83 20.44 -13.34
CA PHE A 91 14.29 19.99 -12.01
C PHE A 91 13.20 19.23 -11.24
N LEU A 92 11.96 19.75 -11.20
CA LEU A 92 10.87 19.05 -10.54
C LEU A 92 10.51 17.73 -11.23
N ASN A 93 10.58 17.65 -12.56
CA ASN A 93 10.35 16.40 -13.28
C ASN A 93 11.44 15.36 -12.95
N ILE A 94 12.71 15.76 -12.96
CA ILE A 94 13.81 14.88 -12.56
C ILE A 94 13.59 14.40 -11.12
N LEU A 95 13.21 15.29 -10.20
CA LEU A 95 12.92 14.93 -8.81
C LEU A 95 11.77 13.91 -8.71
N PHE A 96 10.66 14.13 -9.43
CA PHE A 96 9.57 13.16 -9.46
C PHE A 96 10.00 11.80 -10.02
N HIS A 97 10.86 11.76 -11.05
CA HIS A 97 11.41 10.50 -11.57
C HIS A 97 12.33 9.79 -10.57
N SER A 98 13.18 10.54 -9.86
CA SER A 98 14.02 10.00 -8.78
C SER A 98 13.19 9.42 -7.64
N VAL A 99 12.12 10.10 -7.22
CA VAL A 99 11.20 9.59 -6.19
C VAL A 99 10.45 8.36 -6.71
N ALA A 100 9.94 8.38 -7.94
CA ALA A 100 9.26 7.23 -8.55
C ALA A 100 10.18 6.00 -8.57
N THR A 101 11.44 6.20 -8.97
CA THR A 101 12.48 5.16 -8.97
C THR A 101 12.70 4.59 -7.56
N ALA A 102 12.80 5.44 -6.53
CA ALA A 102 12.94 5.01 -5.14
C ALA A 102 11.71 4.21 -4.64
N LEU A 103 10.51 4.64 -5.04
CA LEU A 103 9.26 3.95 -4.75
C LEU A 103 9.18 2.60 -5.45
N VAL A 104 9.64 2.48 -6.70
CA VAL A 104 9.74 1.19 -7.41
C VAL A 104 10.65 0.21 -6.68
N VAL A 105 11.82 0.65 -6.21
CA VAL A 105 12.70 -0.20 -5.38
C VAL A 105 11.98 -0.66 -4.10
N THR A 106 11.22 0.24 -3.48
CA THR A 106 10.46 -0.07 -2.26
C THR A 106 9.32 -1.05 -2.53
N THR A 107 8.60 -0.89 -3.63
CA THR A 107 7.56 -1.81 -4.10
C THR A 107 8.15 -3.18 -4.43
N ALA A 108 9.26 -3.24 -5.15
CA ALA A 108 9.96 -4.48 -5.47
C ALA A 108 10.35 -5.24 -4.18
N ARG A 109 10.83 -4.54 -3.15
CA ARG A 109 11.12 -5.16 -1.84
C ARG A 109 9.90 -5.75 -1.14
N ARG A 110 8.72 -5.16 -1.34
CA ARG A 110 7.46 -5.65 -0.75
C ARG A 110 6.90 -6.87 -1.50
N LEU A 111 7.15 -6.97 -2.81
CA LEU A 111 6.56 -7.99 -3.67
C LEU A 111 7.46 -9.20 -3.91
N LEU A 112 8.77 -9.01 -3.97
CA LEU A 112 9.72 -10.07 -4.29
C LEU A 112 9.96 -11.03 -3.11
N PRO A 113 10.04 -12.35 -3.36
CA PRO A 113 10.43 -13.34 -2.36
C PRO A 113 11.82 -13.08 -1.76
N ALA A 114 12.01 -13.42 -0.49
CA ALA A 114 13.23 -13.15 0.28
C ALA A 114 14.53 -13.63 -0.41
N TYR A 115 14.48 -14.74 -1.16
CA TYR A 115 15.66 -15.29 -1.83
C TYR A 115 16.17 -14.42 -2.99
N CYS A 116 15.32 -13.61 -3.62
CA CYS A 116 15.70 -12.75 -4.74
C CYS A 116 15.52 -11.25 -4.46
N THR A 117 14.98 -10.86 -3.30
CA THR A 117 14.67 -9.46 -2.96
C THR A 117 15.87 -8.52 -3.15
N ARG A 118 17.08 -8.93 -2.73
CA ARG A 118 18.26 -8.04 -2.79
C ARG A 118 18.64 -7.69 -4.24
N VAL A 119 18.83 -8.70 -5.09
CA VAL A 119 19.22 -8.49 -6.49
C VAL A 119 18.04 -7.97 -7.30
N GLY A 120 16.85 -8.54 -7.12
CA GLY A 120 15.67 -8.17 -7.90
C GLY A 120 15.20 -6.74 -7.65
N SER A 121 15.32 -6.22 -6.42
CA SER A 121 14.99 -4.80 -6.15
C SER A 121 16.01 -3.82 -6.76
N ALA A 122 17.29 -4.21 -6.81
CA ALA A 122 18.31 -3.43 -7.50
C ALA A 122 18.09 -3.42 -9.01
N VAL A 123 17.83 -4.59 -9.62
CA VAL A 123 17.50 -4.68 -11.05
C VAL A 123 16.26 -3.87 -11.37
N ALA A 124 15.18 -4.00 -10.61
CA ALA A 124 13.96 -3.22 -10.82
C ALA A 124 14.21 -1.70 -10.78
N GLY A 125 14.94 -1.21 -9.77
CA GLY A 125 15.24 0.21 -9.63
C GLY A 125 16.16 0.75 -10.70
N LEU A 126 17.25 0.04 -11.02
CA LEU A 126 18.22 0.47 -12.04
C LEU A 126 17.61 0.42 -13.44
N SER A 127 16.85 -0.64 -13.75
CA SER A 127 16.14 -0.74 -15.03
C SER A 127 15.10 0.36 -15.16
N PHE A 128 14.30 0.64 -14.12
CA PHE A 128 13.32 1.73 -14.16
C PHE A 128 13.99 3.11 -14.29
N ALA A 129 15.09 3.36 -13.57
CA ALA A 129 15.84 4.61 -13.65
C ALA A 129 16.31 4.92 -15.08
N ALA A 130 16.85 3.90 -15.76
CA ALA A 130 17.52 4.02 -17.04
C ALA A 130 16.64 3.67 -18.27
N HIS A 131 15.38 3.26 -18.07
CA HIS A 131 14.56 2.79 -19.18
C HIS A 131 14.23 3.95 -20.14
N PRO A 132 14.54 3.83 -21.45
CA PRO A 132 14.38 4.93 -22.40
C PRO A 132 12.92 5.33 -22.64
N ILE A 133 11.96 4.45 -22.32
CA ILE A 133 10.52 4.76 -22.38
C ILE A 133 10.12 5.97 -21.51
N HIS A 134 10.92 6.29 -20.49
CA HIS A 134 10.65 7.43 -19.60
C HIS A 134 11.14 8.76 -20.18
N THR A 135 11.89 8.76 -21.29
CA THR A 135 12.53 9.97 -21.81
C THR A 135 11.53 11.08 -22.08
N GLU A 136 10.41 10.76 -22.73
CA GLU A 136 9.35 11.74 -23.01
C GLU A 136 8.69 12.26 -21.73
N ALA A 137 8.44 11.37 -20.76
CA ALA A 137 7.82 11.72 -19.49
C ALA A 137 8.71 12.61 -18.60
N VAL A 138 10.03 12.43 -18.65
CA VAL A 138 10.98 13.17 -17.80
C VAL A 138 11.50 14.42 -18.49
N ALA A 139 11.88 14.34 -19.77
CA ALA A 139 12.47 15.45 -20.51
C ALA A 139 11.43 16.44 -21.03
N GLY A 140 10.20 16.00 -21.34
CA GLY A 140 9.10 16.91 -21.64
C GLY A 140 8.50 17.46 -20.35
N VAL A 141 8.37 18.79 -20.20
CA VAL A 141 7.87 19.37 -18.95
C VAL A 141 6.44 18.90 -18.69
N VAL A 142 5.60 18.87 -19.74
CA VAL A 142 4.22 18.36 -19.73
C VAL A 142 4.10 16.94 -19.15
N GLY A 143 5.15 16.12 -19.27
CA GLY A 143 5.23 14.77 -18.70
C GLY A 143 5.13 14.72 -17.17
N ARG A 144 5.17 15.87 -16.47
CA ARG A 144 4.92 15.95 -15.02
C ARG A 144 3.63 15.27 -14.60
N ALA A 145 2.59 15.29 -15.44
CA ALA A 145 1.33 14.61 -15.17
C ALA A 145 1.54 13.10 -14.95
N ASP A 146 2.36 12.46 -15.80
CA ASP A 146 2.72 11.04 -15.68
C ASP A 146 3.56 10.76 -14.45
N LEU A 147 4.56 11.60 -14.19
CA LEU A 147 5.47 11.41 -13.07
C LEU A 147 4.74 11.57 -11.72
N ALA A 148 3.92 12.60 -11.59
CA ALA A 148 3.12 12.82 -10.38
C ALA A 148 2.08 11.69 -10.19
N ALA A 149 1.38 11.28 -11.25
CA ALA A 149 0.45 10.17 -11.20
C ALA A 149 1.14 8.87 -10.78
N CYS A 150 2.33 8.56 -11.33
CA CYS A 150 3.12 7.39 -10.97
C CYS A 150 3.53 7.40 -9.49
N ASN A 151 4.00 8.55 -8.97
CA ASN A 151 4.38 8.69 -7.56
C ASN A 151 3.19 8.43 -6.63
N PHE A 152 2.06 9.08 -6.87
CA PHE A 152 0.86 8.89 -6.04
C PHE A 152 0.27 7.47 -6.19
N PHE A 153 0.33 6.88 -7.38
CA PHE A 153 -0.05 5.49 -7.62
C PHE A 153 0.78 4.53 -6.76
N LEU A 154 2.11 4.67 -6.79
CA LEU A 154 3.01 3.80 -6.02
C LEU A 154 2.85 4.00 -4.51
N LEU A 155 2.67 5.24 -4.05
CA LEU A 155 2.39 5.53 -2.64
C LEU A 155 1.07 4.91 -2.18
N SER A 156 0.01 5.03 -2.98
CA SER A 156 -1.28 4.41 -2.72
C SER A 156 -1.13 2.89 -2.60
N PHE A 157 -0.45 2.26 -3.56
CA PHE A 157 -0.20 0.81 -3.53
C PHE A 157 0.63 0.35 -2.32
N LEU A 158 1.67 1.10 -1.94
CA LEU A 158 2.51 0.77 -0.79
C LEU A 158 1.75 0.90 0.53
N LEU A 159 0.90 1.92 0.68
CA LEU A 159 0.02 2.08 1.84
C LEU A 159 -1.03 0.97 1.89
N TYR A 160 -1.54 0.54 0.75
CA TYR A 160 -2.43 -0.63 0.69
C TYR A 160 -1.72 -1.90 1.14
N CYS A 161 -0.49 -2.13 0.69
CA CYS A 161 0.32 -3.27 1.13
C CYS A 161 0.51 -3.27 2.65
N GLU A 162 0.71 -2.08 3.24
CA GLU A 162 0.82 -1.90 4.69
C GLU A 162 -0.52 -2.16 5.40
N HIS A 163 -1.62 -1.65 4.85
CA HIS A 163 -2.97 -1.90 5.33
C HIS A 163 -3.29 -3.39 5.36
N SER A 164 -3.03 -4.12 4.27
CA SER A 164 -3.24 -5.58 4.21
C SER A 164 -2.35 -6.33 5.22
N ARG A 165 -1.13 -5.85 5.50
CA ARG A 165 -0.28 -6.42 6.55
C ARG A 165 -0.90 -6.24 7.94
N LEU A 166 -1.31 -5.03 8.28
CA LEU A 166 -1.93 -4.70 9.57
C LEU A 166 -3.27 -5.43 9.77
N ARG A 167 -4.07 -5.57 8.71
CA ARG A 167 -5.32 -6.34 8.69
C ARG A 167 -5.07 -7.81 9.05
N ASN A 168 -4.07 -8.43 8.43
CA ASN A 168 -3.75 -9.84 8.67
C ASN A 168 -3.18 -10.10 10.07
N GLU A 169 -2.42 -9.17 10.63
CA GLU A 169 -1.91 -9.28 12.01
C GLU A 169 -3.02 -9.20 13.05
N HIS A 170 -4.05 -8.37 12.82
CA HIS A 170 -5.21 -8.31 13.69
C HIS A 170 -5.99 -9.64 13.69
N GLN A 171 -6.19 -10.25 12.52
CA GLN A 171 -6.89 -11.53 12.36
C GLN A 171 -6.14 -12.72 12.99
N ARG A 172 -4.81 -12.65 13.16
CA ARG A 172 -4.01 -13.70 13.82
C ARG A 172 -4.08 -13.70 15.35
N LYS A 173 -4.36 -12.56 15.98
CA LYS A 173 -4.44 -12.43 17.45
C LYS A 173 -5.62 -13.17 18.12
N PRO A 174 -6.83 -13.32 17.52
CA PRO A 174 -7.91 -14.08 18.16
C PRO A 174 -7.70 -15.61 18.20
N CYS A 175 -6.86 -16.19 17.34
CA CYS A 175 -6.67 -17.65 17.29
C CYS A 175 -5.70 -18.23 18.34
N ARG A 176 -4.93 -17.41 19.07
CA ARG A 176 -4.01 -17.94 20.10
C ARG A 176 -4.71 -18.39 21.38
N HIS A 177 -6.00 -18.07 21.54
CA HIS A 177 -6.80 -18.49 22.71
C HIS A 177 -7.74 -19.69 22.43
N ILE A 178 -7.84 -20.17 21.19
CA ILE A 178 -8.70 -21.29 20.80
C ILE A 178 -7.85 -22.39 20.14
N THR A 179 -6.89 -22.93 20.88
CA THR A 179 -6.20 -24.18 20.50
C THR A 179 -6.19 -25.16 21.66
N LYS A 180 -7.35 -25.31 22.33
CA LYS A 180 -7.59 -26.42 23.26
C LYS A 180 -8.69 -27.39 22.86
N ASP A 181 -9.40 -27.17 21.75
CA ASP A 181 -10.38 -28.16 21.25
C ASP A 181 -10.08 -28.53 19.80
N LEU A 182 -9.22 -29.55 19.66
CA LEU A 182 -9.08 -30.36 18.46
C LEU A 182 -10.20 -31.39 18.46
N THR A 183 -11.05 -31.41 17.42
CA THR A 183 -11.33 -32.60 16.59
C THR A 183 -12.51 -32.47 15.60
N HIS A 184 -13.36 -31.44 15.60
CA HIS A 184 -14.61 -31.50 14.79
C HIS A 184 -14.84 -30.44 13.69
N ARG A 185 -13.84 -29.65 13.30
CA ARG A 185 -14.04 -28.46 12.42
C ARG A 185 -13.42 -28.54 11.01
N GLN A 186 -13.06 -29.72 10.53
CA GLN A 186 -12.38 -29.84 9.22
C GLN A 186 -13.31 -29.61 8.01
N LEU A 187 -14.63 -29.77 8.15
CA LEU A 187 -15.54 -29.82 6.99
C LEU A 187 -16.25 -28.50 6.63
N SER A 188 -16.28 -27.51 7.54
CA SER A 188 -17.03 -26.25 7.33
C SER A 188 -16.18 -25.09 6.78
N ILE A 189 -14.86 -25.25 6.71
CA ILE A 189 -13.92 -24.16 6.37
C ILE A 189 -13.91 -23.87 4.85
N ASN A 190 -14.13 -24.88 4.01
CA ASN A 190 -14.04 -24.74 2.55
C ASN A 190 -15.17 -23.90 1.93
N VAL A 191 -16.33 -23.76 2.59
CA VAL A 191 -17.47 -22.99 2.05
C VAL A 191 -17.42 -21.50 2.43
N GLN A 192 -16.76 -21.13 3.53
CA GLN A 192 -16.61 -19.72 3.92
C GLN A 192 -15.48 -19.00 3.18
N ILE A 193 -14.41 -19.72 2.80
CA ILE A 193 -13.22 -19.13 2.17
C ILE A 193 -13.48 -18.72 0.71
N LEU A 194 -14.35 -19.44 -0.01
CA LEU A 194 -14.64 -19.15 -1.42
C LEU A 194 -15.50 -17.89 -1.65
N ARG A 195 -16.05 -17.27 -0.59
CA ARG A 195 -16.99 -16.15 -0.67
C ARG A 195 -16.33 -14.76 -0.59
N PHE A 196 -15.02 -14.67 -0.39
CA PHE A 196 -14.36 -13.43 0.05
C PHE A 196 -13.61 -12.60 -1.01
N SER A 197 -13.50 -13.05 -2.27
CA SER A 197 -12.55 -12.42 -3.21
C SER A 197 -12.94 -11.04 -3.78
N CYS A 198 -14.22 -10.73 -4.00
CA CYS A 198 -14.66 -9.37 -4.41
C CYS A 198 -15.52 -8.67 -3.36
N HIS A 199 -16.10 -9.43 -2.43
CA HIS A 199 -16.94 -8.90 -1.37
C HIS A 199 -16.09 -8.21 -0.29
N GLY A 200 -14.88 -8.70 0.01
CA GLY A 200 -14.05 -8.19 1.11
C GLY A 200 -13.73 -6.69 1.05
N PHE A 201 -13.28 -6.15 -0.08
CA PHE A 201 -12.91 -4.72 -0.17
C PHE A 201 -14.13 -3.81 -0.02
N PHE A 202 -15.21 -4.07 -0.76
CA PHE A 202 -16.44 -3.26 -0.72
C PHE A 202 -17.24 -3.46 0.56
N GLU A 203 -17.34 -4.69 1.07
CA GLU A 203 -18.01 -4.96 2.34
C GLU A 203 -17.19 -4.44 3.52
N GLN A 204 -15.85 -4.40 3.43
CA GLN A 204 -15.03 -3.75 4.44
C GLN A 204 -15.20 -2.23 4.39
N ILE A 205 -15.19 -1.58 3.21
CA ILE A 205 -15.57 -0.17 3.06
C ILE A 205 -16.96 0.08 3.65
N ALA A 206 -17.94 -0.76 3.34
CA ALA A 206 -19.31 -0.64 3.85
C ALA A 206 -19.41 -0.87 5.38
N THR A 207 -18.68 -1.84 5.92
CA THR A 207 -18.65 -2.16 7.36
C THR A 207 -17.92 -1.06 8.13
N ASN A 208 -16.84 -0.55 7.57
CA ASN A 208 -16.08 0.60 8.06
C ASN A 208 -16.95 1.87 8.04
N PHE A 209 -17.68 2.12 6.95
CA PHE A 209 -18.62 3.24 6.85
C PHE A 209 -19.78 3.12 7.85
N ARG A 210 -20.33 1.91 8.04
CA ARG A 210 -21.34 1.63 9.07
C ARG A 210 -20.80 1.84 10.50
N LYS A 211 -19.54 1.49 10.77
CA LYS A 211 -18.88 1.77 12.06
C LYS A 211 -18.69 3.28 12.29
N LEU A 212 -18.29 4.04 11.26
CA LEU A 212 -18.19 5.50 11.31
C LEU A 212 -19.55 6.17 11.56
N LEU A 213 -20.62 5.71 10.89
CA LEU A 213 -21.98 6.19 11.13
C LEU A 213 -22.48 5.88 12.55
N LYS A 214 -22.06 4.76 13.13
CA LYS A 214 -22.37 4.42 14.54
C LYS A 214 -21.55 5.25 15.53
N ALA A 215 -20.27 5.50 15.25
CA ALA A 215 -19.42 6.36 16.07
C ALA A 215 -19.86 7.83 16.03
N SER A 216 -20.38 8.31 14.89
CA SER A 216 -20.97 9.64 14.76
C SER A 216 -22.31 9.79 15.50
N LYS A 217 -23.03 8.70 15.80
CA LYS A 217 -24.30 8.71 16.53
C LYS A 217 -24.14 8.50 18.03
N ILE A 218 -22.99 8.01 18.49
CA ILE A 218 -22.69 7.79 19.90
C ILE A 218 -21.79 8.94 20.35
N GLY A 219 -22.41 9.99 20.88
CA GLY A 219 -21.71 10.98 21.69
C GLY A 219 -20.92 10.28 22.80
N THR A 220 -19.74 10.83 23.09
CA THR A 220 -18.79 10.40 24.13
C THR A 220 -19.48 9.79 25.36
N PRO A 221 -19.26 8.51 25.71
CA PRO A 221 -19.68 8.00 27.00
C PRO A 221 -18.66 8.43 28.07
N VAL A 222 -19.15 9.27 28.97
CA VAL A 222 -18.57 9.68 30.23
C VAL A 222 -18.25 8.46 31.11
N LEU A 223 -17.05 8.46 31.71
CA LEU A 223 -16.64 7.52 32.76
C LEU A 223 -17.72 7.45 33.86
N LYS A 224 -18.28 6.26 34.11
CA LYS A 224 -18.93 5.96 35.39
C LYS A 224 -18.09 4.96 36.17
N THR A 225 -17.80 5.35 37.40
CA THR A 225 -17.12 4.63 38.46
C THR A 225 -17.84 3.32 38.78
N CYS A 226 -17.09 2.24 38.98
CA CYS A 226 -17.62 1.00 39.55
C CYS A 226 -17.30 0.97 41.04
N ASP A 227 -18.34 0.97 41.87
CA ASP A 227 -18.28 0.61 43.29
C ASP A 227 -17.86 -0.86 43.45
N VAL A 228 -17.10 -1.10 44.51
CA VAL A 228 -16.58 -2.41 44.90
C VAL A 228 -17.51 -2.98 45.96
N ASP A 229 -18.00 -4.20 45.74
CA ASP A 229 -18.50 -5.02 46.84
C ASP A 229 -17.90 -6.43 46.85
N SER A 230 -17.64 -6.89 48.06
CA SER A 230 -16.69 -7.94 48.41
C SER A 230 -17.32 -9.33 48.43
N GLY A 231 -16.67 -10.32 47.82
CA GLY A 231 -16.96 -11.72 48.10
C GLY A 231 -16.45 -12.71 47.05
N THR A 232 -15.51 -13.56 47.47
CA THR A 232 -15.07 -14.85 46.85
C THR A 232 -14.09 -14.84 45.65
N LEU A 233 -12.86 -15.27 45.97
CA LEU A 233 -11.73 -15.78 45.17
C LEU A 233 -11.57 -15.33 43.70
N LYS A 234 -10.69 -14.35 43.53
CA LYS A 234 -10.14 -13.86 42.27
C LYS A 234 -9.25 -14.91 41.58
N LEU A 235 -9.69 -15.46 40.46
CA LEU A 235 -8.76 -15.70 39.35
C LEU A 235 -8.38 -14.31 38.82
N LYS A 236 -7.15 -13.90 39.08
CA LYS A 236 -6.60 -12.61 38.67
C LYS A 236 -6.66 -12.57 37.14
N LYS A 237 -7.73 -11.98 36.59
CA LYS A 237 -7.80 -11.55 35.20
C LYS A 237 -6.65 -10.57 35.07
N CYS A 238 -5.55 -11.00 34.46
CA CYS A 238 -4.49 -10.10 34.01
C CYS A 238 -5.11 -9.18 32.96
N GLN A 239 -5.74 -8.12 33.43
CA GLN A 239 -6.05 -6.95 32.65
C GLN A 239 -4.70 -6.32 32.34
N CYS A 240 -4.22 -6.53 31.12
CA CYS A 240 -2.87 -6.15 30.74
C CYS A 240 -2.93 -5.50 29.36
N ASN A 241 -2.87 -4.16 29.32
CA ASN A 241 -2.47 -3.31 28.19
C ASN A 241 -3.10 -3.55 26.79
N SER A 242 -4.14 -4.39 26.67
CA SER A 242 -4.71 -4.84 25.40
C SER A 242 -5.55 -3.78 24.71
N ASP A 243 -6.21 -2.90 25.47
CA ASP A 243 -7.20 -1.97 24.92
C ASP A 243 -6.53 -0.78 24.20
N VAL A 244 -5.44 -0.25 24.77
CA VAL A 244 -4.66 0.83 24.16
C VAL A 244 -3.97 0.33 22.88
N SER A 245 -3.35 -0.86 22.93
CA SER A 245 -2.71 -1.43 21.75
C SER A 245 -3.72 -1.71 20.64
N ALA A 246 -4.87 -2.32 20.96
CA ALA A 246 -5.92 -2.62 19.99
C ALA A 246 -6.47 -1.35 19.32
N TYR A 247 -6.73 -0.29 20.09
CA TYR A 247 -7.18 0.99 19.55
C TYR A 247 -6.14 1.63 18.61
N SER A 248 -4.85 1.60 18.98
CA SER A 248 -3.77 2.10 18.11
C SER A 248 -3.64 1.32 16.80
N TYR A 249 -3.86 0.00 16.81
CA TYR A 249 -3.83 -0.82 15.59
C TYR A 249 -5.01 -0.50 14.66
N GLU A 250 -6.22 -0.38 15.19
CA GLU A 250 -7.40 0.02 14.41
C GLU A 250 -7.19 1.40 13.78
N LEU A 251 -6.71 2.36 14.56
CA LEU A 251 -6.43 3.71 14.07
C LEU A 251 -5.40 3.71 12.92
N MET A 252 -4.33 2.92 13.03
CA MET A 252 -3.32 2.78 11.98
C MET A 252 -3.89 2.13 10.70
N GLN A 253 -4.79 1.16 10.84
CA GLN A 253 -5.48 0.56 9.69
C GLN A 253 -6.34 1.60 8.96
N TRP A 254 -7.04 2.46 9.71
CA TRP A 254 -7.82 3.55 9.13
C TRP A 254 -6.95 4.59 8.43
N PHE A 255 -5.83 4.98 9.02
CA PHE A 255 -4.90 5.93 8.40
C PHE A 255 -4.29 5.39 7.10
N THR A 256 -3.86 4.12 7.10
CA THR A 256 -3.30 3.48 5.89
C THR A 256 -4.33 3.32 4.78
N LEU A 257 -5.59 2.98 5.12
CA LEU A 257 -6.67 2.90 4.14
C LEU A 257 -7.06 4.29 3.60
N ALA A 258 -7.21 5.29 4.47
CA ALA A 258 -7.51 6.66 4.08
C ALA A 258 -6.39 7.23 3.20
N GLY A 259 -5.13 7.00 3.54
CA GLY A 259 -3.98 7.38 2.73
C GLY A 259 -3.98 6.68 1.36
N THR A 260 -4.32 5.39 1.30
CA THR A 260 -4.47 4.66 0.03
C THR A 260 -5.48 5.34 -0.89
N LEU A 261 -6.67 5.67 -0.38
CA LEU A 261 -7.72 6.33 -1.15
C LEU A 261 -7.32 7.75 -1.55
N LEU A 262 -6.72 8.51 -0.63
CA LEU A 262 -6.25 9.87 -0.89
C LEU A 262 -5.25 9.91 -2.04
N PHE A 263 -4.23 9.05 -2.00
CA PHE A 263 -3.23 9.00 -3.06
C PHE A 263 -3.76 8.40 -4.35
N ALA A 264 -4.71 7.46 -4.30
CA ALA A 264 -5.38 6.97 -5.51
C ALA A 264 -6.14 8.10 -6.21
N THR A 265 -6.91 8.89 -5.46
CA THR A 265 -7.60 10.07 -6.00
C THR A 265 -6.60 11.10 -6.53
N ALA A 266 -5.52 11.39 -5.79
CA ALA A 266 -4.49 12.30 -6.26
C ALA A 266 -3.82 11.83 -7.56
N ALA A 267 -3.58 10.53 -7.71
CA ALA A 267 -3.06 9.96 -8.95
C ALA A 267 -4.03 10.21 -10.12
N THR A 268 -5.33 9.91 -9.93
CA THR A 268 -6.37 10.14 -10.95
C THR A 268 -6.52 11.61 -11.34
N LEU A 269 -6.38 12.52 -10.36
CA LEU A 269 -6.41 13.98 -10.61
C LEU A 269 -5.14 14.53 -11.27
N CYS A 270 -4.06 13.75 -11.30
CA CYS A 270 -2.87 14.06 -12.11
C CYS A 270 -3.01 13.48 -13.52
N LYS A 271 -3.51 12.23 -13.64
CA LYS A 271 -3.75 11.56 -14.91
C LYS A 271 -4.75 10.40 -14.75
N GLU A 272 -5.67 10.26 -15.71
CA GLU A 272 -6.73 9.24 -15.70
C GLU A 272 -6.27 7.80 -15.40
N PRO A 273 -5.13 7.30 -15.92
CA PRO A 273 -4.65 5.95 -15.61
C PRO A 273 -4.33 5.72 -14.13
N GLY A 274 -4.27 6.76 -13.30
CA GLY A 274 -4.08 6.65 -11.84
C GLY A 274 -5.11 5.75 -11.16
N ILE A 275 -6.33 5.64 -11.70
CA ILE A 275 -7.39 4.77 -11.17
C ILE A 275 -7.00 3.28 -11.15
N MET A 276 -6.03 2.88 -11.98
CA MET A 276 -5.56 1.50 -12.10
C MET A 276 -4.94 0.93 -10.81
N VAL A 277 -4.70 1.76 -9.80
CA VAL A 277 -4.23 1.28 -8.49
C VAL A 277 -5.28 0.41 -7.80
N VAL A 278 -6.57 0.70 -8.01
CA VAL A 278 -7.67 -0.07 -7.41
C VAL A 278 -7.68 -1.53 -7.87
N PRO A 279 -7.74 -1.85 -9.18
CA PRO A 279 -7.65 -3.24 -9.63
C PRO A 279 -6.31 -3.90 -9.25
N LEU A 280 -5.20 -3.14 -9.19
CA LEU A 280 -3.91 -3.67 -8.74
C LEU A 280 -3.94 -4.09 -7.26
N CYS A 281 -4.57 -3.30 -6.38
CA CYS A 281 -4.76 -3.64 -4.98
C CYS A 281 -5.63 -4.90 -4.80
N ILE A 282 -6.70 -5.02 -5.60
CA ILE A 282 -7.55 -6.23 -5.61
C ILE A 282 -6.72 -7.44 -6.04
N LEU A 283 -5.97 -7.34 -7.14
CA LEU A 283 -5.11 -8.42 -7.61
C LEU A 283 -4.05 -8.80 -6.57
N TYR A 284 -3.47 -7.82 -5.89
CA TYR A 284 -2.49 -8.07 -4.82
C TYR A 284 -3.08 -8.89 -3.67
N ASP A 285 -4.31 -8.60 -3.24
CA ASP A 285 -4.98 -9.39 -2.21
C ASP A 285 -5.26 -10.83 -2.69
N LEU A 286 -5.73 -11.03 -3.93
CA LEU A 286 -5.91 -12.36 -4.52
C LEU A 286 -4.62 -13.19 -4.55
N LEU A 287 -3.50 -12.55 -4.92
CA LEU A 287 -2.18 -13.18 -4.97
C LEU A 287 -1.58 -13.45 -3.57
N ARG A 288 -2.08 -12.78 -2.53
CA ARG A 288 -1.67 -13.03 -1.15
C ARG A 288 -2.46 -14.15 -0.50
N ASP A 289 -3.76 -14.20 -0.73
CA ASP A 289 -4.62 -15.25 -0.17
C ASP A 289 -4.21 -16.64 -0.67
N THR A 290 -3.93 -16.75 -1.98
CA THR A 290 -3.40 -17.99 -2.59
C THR A 290 -2.08 -18.46 -1.96
N ARG A 291 -1.15 -17.54 -1.65
CA ARG A 291 0.11 -17.86 -0.97
C ARG A 291 -0.10 -18.29 0.48
N HIS A 292 -1.09 -17.72 1.16
CA HIS A 292 -1.44 -18.12 2.52
C HIS A 292 -1.94 -19.56 2.57
N ASP A 293 -2.83 -19.95 1.66
CA ASP A 293 -3.34 -21.33 1.55
C ASP A 293 -2.21 -22.33 1.31
N GLU A 294 -1.28 -22.03 0.41
CA GLU A 294 -0.13 -22.91 0.13
C GLU A 294 0.79 -23.07 1.35
N SER A 295 1.06 -21.98 2.07
CA SER A 295 1.89 -22.01 3.28
C SER A 295 1.22 -22.74 4.45
N SER A 296 -0.11 -22.61 4.58
CA SER A 296 -0.92 -23.31 5.57
C SER A 296 -0.95 -24.81 5.30
N LEU A 297 -1.11 -25.19 4.02
CA LEU A 297 -1.08 -26.58 3.57
C LEU A 297 0.30 -27.23 3.82
N LYS A 298 1.40 -26.53 3.50
CA LYS A 298 2.77 -26.98 3.80
C LYS A 298 3.03 -27.09 5.30
N GLY A 299 2.55 -26.13 6.10
CA GLY A 299 2.64 -26.16 7.55
C GLY A 299 1.88 -27.34 8.17
N ALA A 300 0.65 -27.59 7.72
CA ALA A 300 -0.15 -28.75 8.12
C ALA A 300 0.52 -30.07 7.72
N LEU A 301 1.12 -30.14 6.52
CA LEU A 301 1.86 -31.32 6.07
C LEU A 301 3.15 -31.54 6.89
N CYS A 302 3.88 -30.49 7.24
CA CYS A 302 5.05 -30.56 8.13
C CYS A 302 4.67 -31.00 9.55
N ILE A 303 3.55 -30.53 10.09
CA ILE A 303 3.04 -30.98 11.40
C ILE A 303 2.57 -32.44 11.33
N ALA A 304 1.88 -32.83 10.25
CA ALA A 304 1.42 -34.20 10.06
C ALA A 304 2.59 -35.18 9.84
N THR A 305 3.66 -34.77 9.17
CA THR A 305 4.87 -35.57 8.99
C THR A 305 5.70 -35.62 10.27
N SER A 306 5.85 -34.51 11.00
CA SER A 306 6.56 -34.50 12.29
C SER A 306 5.83 -35.33 13.35
N ALA A 307 4.49 -35.27 13.39
CA ALA A 307 3.65 -36.09 14.26
C ALA A 307 3.74 -37.59 13.89
N ARG A 308 3.82 -37.94 12.60
CA ARG A 308 4.06 -39.33 12.17
C ARG A 308 5.46 -39.82 12.54
N THR A 309 6.50 -39.00 12.41
CA THR A 309 7.85 -39.37 12.86
C THR A 309 7.95 -39.48 14.38
N ALA A 310 7.27 -38.60 15.14
CA ALA A 310 7.21 -38.70 16.60
C ALA A 310 6.45 -39.95 17.06
N ALA A 311 5.33 -40.28 16.40
CA ALA A 311 4.58 -41.52 16.66
C ALA A 311 5.37 -42.78 16.27
N SER A 312 6.15 -42.74 15.18
CA SER A 312 7.02 -43.85 14.74
C SER A 312 8.23 -44.06 15.66
N CYS A 313 8.80 -42.97 16.22
CA CYS A 313 9.85 -43.06 17.25
C CYS A 313 9.30 -43.58 18.58
N ALA A 314 8.09 -43.19 18.98
CA ALA A 314 7.44 -43.71 20.19
C ALA A 314 7.09 -45.21 20.08
N ALA A 315 6.71 -45.68 18.87
CA ALA A 315 6.40 -47.09 18.61
C ALA A 315 7.64 -47.99 18.54
N SER A 316 8.83 -47.46 18.21
CA SER A 316 10.09 -48.23 18.20
C SER A 316 10.76 -48.33 19.57
N CYS A 317 10.37 -47.49 20.54
CA CYS A 317 10.95 -47.50 21.89
C CYS A 317 10.22 -48.47 22.85
N SER A 318 9.07 -49.03 22.45
CA SER A 318 8.25 -49.95 23.24
C SER A 318 8.51 -51.44 22.97
N THR A 319 9.50 -51.79 22.14
CA THR A 319 9.92 -53.18 21.88
C THR A 319 11.37 -53.42 22.29
N ILE A 320 11.68 -53.28 23.58
CA ILE A 320 12.87 -53.90 24.19
C ILE A 320 12.35 -54.86 25.27
N PRO A 321 12.41 -56.18 25.08
CA PRO A 321 11.96 -57.14 26.09
C PRO A 321 12.96 -57.16 27.26
N LEU A 322 12.47 -56.84 28.46
CA LEU A 322 13.16 -57.07 29.73
C LEU A 322 13.23 -58.58 30.00
N SER A 323 14.42 -59.17 29.92
CA SER A 323 14.69 -60.52 30.43
C SER A 323 14.76 -60.51 31.97
N PRO A 324 14.17 -61.50 32.68
CA PRO A 324 14.24 -61.56 34.13
C PRO A 324 15.61 -62.10 34.58
N LEU A 325 16.33 -61.30 35.38
CA LEU A 325 17.50 -61.75 36.14
C LEU A 325 17.01 -62.44 37.42
N ASN A 326 17.18 -63.76 37.46
CA ASN A 326 17.03 -64.59 38.66
C ASN A 326 18.20 -64.31 39.62
N ASN A 327 17.89 -64.27 40.91
CA ASN A 327 18.86 -64.31 42.00
C ASN A 327 19.55 -65.68 42.06
N MET A 328 20.87 -65.68 41.94
CA MET A 328 21.83 -66.47 42.76
C MET A 328 23.21 -65.84 42.61
#